data_AF-A0A7X2XEJ2-F1
#
_entry.id   AF-A0A7X2XEJ2-F1
#
_cell.length_a   1.000
_cell.length_b   1.000
_cell.length_c   1.000
_cell.angle_alpha   90.00
_cell.angle_beta   90.00
_cell.angle_gamma   90.00
#
_symmetry.space_group_name_H-M   'P 1'
#
loop_
_entity.id
_entity.type
_entity.pdbx_description
1 polymer ?
#
loop_
_entity_poly.entity_id
_entity_poly.type
_entity_poly.pdbx_seq_one_letter_code
_entity_poly.pdbx_strand_id
1 'polypeptide(L)'
;MIFFRFNFTLNVSIGSQKSKTESSSSTTIVQGSTVKADGNVKITATEKDINIKGSNVSGENVTLDAKENINITSSENSTNNEFDASNKSFGASVDFGVSGIIGGGINYGKGSSTVDSDGTTHTNANITANKDLTITSGEDVNIKGGKVSGDKVTAEIGGNLNVESQQDTDNYTAKDKNFGIDIGIDKKPQGSGIAFGKDTTDTDSKYSSVTDQSGIYAGEGGFDITVDKNTGLKGGIVDSDATPDKNKLTTGTLTWEDVENEAEYSSKSDGFSGSISQNKDKNGKVHTNTVGGPETGVEVSDEDSSTTKSGVAEGTIEITDKEN
;
A
#
# COMPACT_ATOMS: atom_id res chain seq x y z
N MET A 1 21.01 18.04 8.45
CA MET A 1 20.92 17.14 9.63
C MET A 1 20.26 17.93 10.76
N ILE A 2 18.94 17.81 10.87
CA ILE A 2 18.15 18.50 11.90
C ILE A 2 17.97 17.49 13.03
N PHE A 3 18.55 17.77 14.20
CA PHE A 3 18.34 16.98 15.40
C PHE A 3 17.14 17.51 16.17
N PHE A 4 16.08 16.72 16.31
CA PHE A 4 15.06 16.96 17.31
C PHE A 4 15.57 16.46 18.67
N ARG A 5 15.64 17.36 19.66
CA ARG A 5 15.92 17.01 21.06
C ARG A 5 14.60 16.91 21.82
N PHE A 6 14.22 15.72 22.23
CA PHE A 6 13.15 15.51 23.21
C PHE A 6 13.72 15.63 24.63
N ASN A 7 13.22 16.57 25.42
CA ASN A 7 13.53 16.65 26.84
C ASN A 7 12.50 15.82 27.62
N PHE A 8 12.94 14.71 28.22
CA PHE A 8 12.14 13.96 29.19
C PHE A 8 12.28 14.59 30.58
N THR A 9 11.16 14.87 31.25
CA THR A 9 11.14 15.28 32.66
C THR A 9 10.61 14.13 33.51
N LEU A 10 11.43 13.61 34.43
CA LEU A 10 11.05 12.51 35.34
C LEU A 10 10.49 13.09 36.65
N ASN A 11 9.18 12.94 36.88
CA ASN A 11 8.54 13.25 38.17
C ASN A 11 8.34 11.94 38.94
N VAL A 12 8.96 11.81 40.12
CA VAL A 12 8.87 10.60 40.97
C VAL A 12 7.80 10.81 42.05
N SER A 13 6.73 10.02 42.01
CA SER A 13 5.70 9.94 43.06
C SER A 13 5.54 8.50 43.54
N ILE A 14 5.34 8.29 44.85
CA ILE A 14 5.14 6.95 45.44
C ILE A 14 3.71 6.46 45.14
N GLY A 15 3.62 5.44 44.28
CA GLY A 15 2.40 4.70 43.94
C GLY A 15 2.73 3.57 42.96
N SER A 16 2.13 2.39 43.11
CA SER A 16 2.39 1.24 42.22
C SER A 16 1.76 1.49 40.84
N GLN A 17 2.55 2.01 39.90
CA GLN A 17 2.16 2.27 38.53
C GLN A 17 2.64 1.12 37.63
N LYS A 18 1.74 0.52 36.83
CA LYS A 18 2.09 -0.49 35.82
C LYS A 18 1.60 -0.05 34.45
N SER A 19 2.54 0.21 33.55
CA SER A 19 2.34 0.47 32.12
C SER A 19 3.17 -0.51 31.30
N LYS A 20 2.67 -0.88 30.12
CA LYS A 20 3.39 -1.66 29.13
C LYS A 20 3.15 -1.02 27.77
N THR A 21 4.22 -0.79 27.02
CA THR A 21 4.18 -0.28 25.65
C THR A 21 5.15 -1.11 24.83
N GLU A 22 4.68 -1.70 23.76
CA GLU A 22 5.45 -2.44 22.78
C GLU A 22 5.17 -1.82 21.40
N SER A 23 6.23 -1.63 20.62
CA SER A 23 6.14 -1.09 19.27
C SER A 23 7.15 -1.83 18.42
N SER A 24 6.69 -2.36 17.30
CA SER A 24 7.51 -3.01 16.30
C SER A 24 7.26 -2.34 14.95
N SER A 25 8.32 -2.14 14.18
CA SER A 25 8.24 -1.59 12.84
C SER A 25 9.31 -2.28 12.01
N SER A 26 8.91 -2.89 10.91
CA SER A 26 9.81 -3.52 9.95
C SER A 26 9.47 -3.07 8.55
N THR A 27 10.49 -2.61 7.82
CA THR A 27 10.36 -2.23 6.42
C THR A 27 11.40 -2.99 5.61
N THR A 28 10.94 -3.67 4.57
CA THR A 28 11.79 -4.32 3.57
C THR A 28 11.67 -3.55 2.27
N ILE A 29 12.79 -3.01 1.78
CA ILE A 29 12.86 -2.34 0.48
C ILE A 29 13.81 -3.13 -0.42
N VAL A 30 13.32 -3.54 -1.58
CA VAL A 30 14.10 -4.23 -2.59
C VAL A 30 14.84 -3.21 -3.44
N GLN A 31 16.16 -3.42 -3.54
CA GLN A 31 17.01 -2.66 -4.44
C GLN A 31 17.39 -3.52 -5.65
N GLY A 32 16.85 -3.13 -6.80
CA GLY A 32 17.08 -3.80 -8.08
C GLY A 32 18.51 -3.69 -8.60
N SER A 33 18.91 -4.67 -9.43
CA SER A 33 20.12 -4.56 -10.23
C SER A 33 19.88 -3.70 -11.48
N THR A 34 20.95 -3.12 -12.03
CA THR A 34 20.88 -2.38 -13.31
C THR A 34 21.94 -2.88 -14.28
N VAL A 35 21.50 -3.29 -15.48
CA VAL A 35 22.36 -3.56 -16.63
C VAL A 35 22.10 -2.45 -17.65
N LYS A 36 23.15 -1.70 -18.01
CA LYS A 36 23.05 -0.59 -18.95
C LYS A 36 24.20 -0.60 -19.94
N ALA A 37 23.89 -0.42 -21.22
CA ALA A 37 24.87 -0.16 -22.27
C ALA A 37 24.40 1.02 -23.15
N ASP A 38 25.34 1.81 -23.66
CA ASP A 38 25.03 2.81 -24.70
C ASP A 38 24.82 2.15 -26.08
N GLY A 39 25.31 0.92 -26.22
CA GLY A 39 25.06 0.06 -27.37
C GLY A 39 24.03 -1.02 -27.03
N ASN A 40 24.21 -2.21 -27.57
CA ASN A 40 23.24 -3.30 -27.42
C ASN A 40 23.43 -4.07 -26.12
N VAL A 41 22.33 -4.51 -25.52
CA VAL A 41 22.32 -5.52 -24.46
C VAL A 41 21.76 -6.81 -25.03
N LYS A 42 22.48 -7.92 -24.87
CA LYS A 42 21.98 -9.26 -25.21
C LYS A 42 22.11 -10.17 -23.99
N ILE A 43 20.99 -10.71 -23.52
CA ILE A 43 20.92 -11.69 -22.44
C ILE A 43 20.44 -12.99 -23.06
N THR A 44 21.22 -14.05 -22.91
CA THR A 44 20.89 -15.37 -23.45
C THR A 44 21.01 -16.43 -22.36
N ALA A 45 19.92 -17.18 -22.13
CA ALA A 45 19.95 -18.39 -21.33
C ALA A 45 20.11 -19.59 -22.26
N THR A 46 21.22 -20.33 -22.14
CA THR A 46 21.55 -21.43 -23.05
C THR A 46 20.86 -22.75 -22.70
N GLU A 47 20.29 -22.85 -21.50
CA GLU A 47 19.68 -24.09 -21.00
C GLU A 47 18.24 -23.92 -20.51
N LYS A 48 17.93 -22.81 -19.83
CA LYS A 48 16.65 -22.61 -19.13
C LYS A 48 16.11 -21.20 -19.30
N ASP A 49 15.83 -20.54 -18.18
CA ASP A 49 15.09 -19.30 -18.10
C ASP A 49 15.99 -18.06 -18.00
N ILE A 50 15.42 -16.91 -18.38
CA ILE A 50 15.89 -15.59 -17.97
C ILE A 50 14.98 -15.10 -16.84
N ASN A 51 15.57 -14.67 -15.71
CA ASN A 51 14.82 -14.10 -14.59
C ASN A 51 15.33 -12.67 -14.31
N ILE A 52 14.46 -11.67 -14.50
CA ILE A 52 14.72 -10.26 -14.24
C ILE A 52 13.70 -9.81 -13.19
N LYS A 53 14.12 -9.80 -11.93
CA LYS A 53 13.27 -9.51 -10.79
C LYS A 53 13.58 -8.13 -10.20
N GLY A 54 12.58 -7.23 -10.19
CA GLY A 54 12.67 -5.85 -9.70
C GLY A 54 13.90 -5.08 -10.21
N SER A 55 14.36 -5.39 -11.42
CA SER A 55 15.66 -4.94 -11.96
C SER A 55 15.49 -4.22 -13.29
N ASN A 56 16.48 -3.41 -13.65
CA ASN A 56 16.45 -2.58 -14.83
C ASN A 56 17.46 -3.08 -15.89
N VAL A 57 17.04 -3.17 -17.14
CA VAL A 57 17.91 -3.47 -18.28
C VAL A 57 17.69 -2.39 -19.33
N SER A 58 18.76 -1.73 -19.79
CA SER A 58 18.67 -0.67 -20.80
C SER A 58 19.79 -0.74 -21.83
N GLY A 59 19.43 -0.48 -23.09
CA GLY A 59 20.36 -0.48 -24.22
C GLY A 59 19.79 0.26 -25.43
N GLU A 60 20.63 0.48 -26.45
CA GLU A 60 20.15 0.93 -27.75
C GLU A 60 19.20 -0.10 -28.36
N ASN A 61 19.63 -1.36 -28.42
CA ASN A 61 18.78 -2.52 -28.67
C ASN A 61 18.90 -3.48 -27.49
N VAL A 62 17.82 -4.17 -27.16
CA VAL A 62 17.81 -5.19 -26.10
C VAL A 62 17.30 -6.51 -26.68
N THR A 63 18.05 -7.59 -26.48
CA THR A 63 17.65 -8.94 -26.86
C THR A 63 17.60 -9.85 -25.64
N LEU A 64 16.47 -10.50 -25.42
CA LEU A 64 16.28 -11.57 -24.43
C LEU A 64 16.01 -12.88 -25.17
N ASP A 65 16.85 -13.89 -24.96
CA ASP A 65 16.79 -15.19 -25.66
C ASP A 65 16.90 -16.33 -24.63
N ALA A 66 15.78 -16.98 -24.32
CA ALA A 66 15.71 -18.08 -23.37
C ALA A 66 15.29 -19.40 -24.04
N LYS A 67 15.78 -20.52 -23.51
CA LYS A 67 15.36 -21.86 -23.97
C LYS A 67 14.05 -22.32 -23.38
N GLU A 68 13.78 -21.91 -22.15
CA GLU A 68 12.51 -22.16 -21.48
C GLU A 68 11.79 -20.81 -21.35
N ASN A 69 11.75 -20.22 -20.16
CA ASN A 69 10.88 -19.08 -19.86
C ASN A 69 11.63 -17.75 -19.76
N ILE A 70 10.93 -16.63 -19.93
CA ILE A 70 11.41 -15.29 -19.58
C ILE A 70 10.49 -14.70 -18.51
N ASN A 71 11.02 -14.48 -17.32
CA ASN A 71 10.30 -13.93 -16.18
C ASN A 71 10.78 -12.51 -15.87
N ILE A 72 9.94 -11.52 -16.14
CA ILE A 72 10.16 -10.09 -15.86
C ILE A 72 9.15 -9.72 -14.78
N THR A 73 9.59 -9.82 -13.53
CA THR A 73 8.70 -9.75 -12.38
C THR A 73 9.10 -8.63 -11.43
N SER A 74 8.13 -7.99 -10.77
CA SER A 74 8.45 -7.04 -9.71
C SER A 74 9.05 -7.76 -8.49
N SER A 75 9.53 -6.97 -7.54
CA SER A 75 9.86 -7.45 -6.20
C SER A 75 9.02 -6.75 -5.15
N GLU A 76 8.49 -7.50 -4.21
CA GLU A 76 7.68 -6.99 -3.10
C GLU A 76 8.54 -6.23 -2.09
N ASN A 77 8.11 -5.02 -1.76
CA ASN A 77 8.51 -4.26 -0.60
C ASN A 77 7.40 -4.39 0.45
N SER A 78 7.76 -4.53 1.71
CA SER A 78 6.79 -4.65 2.80
C SER A 78 7.04 -3.60 3.87
N THR A 79 5.96 -3.11 4.47
CA THR A 79 6.00 -2.32 5.71
C THR A 79 5.02 -2.96 6.67
N ASN A 80 5.47 -3.25 7.89
CA ASN A 80 4.62 -3.78 8.95
C ASN A 80 4.89 -2.94 10.21
N ASN A 81 3.82 -2.40 10.79
CA ASN A 81 3.86 -1.63 12.02
C ASN A 81 2.86 -2.22 13.01
N GLU A 82 3.35 -2.57 14.19
CA GLU A 82 2.52 -3.06 15.28
C GLU A 82 2.76 -2.18 16.51
N PHE A 83 1.70 -1.79 17.18
CA PHE A 83 1.77 -1.03 18.41
C PHE A 83 0.76 -1.57 19.42
N ASP A 84 1.23 -1.85 20.62
CA ASP A 84 0.42 -2.27 21.74
C ASP A 84 0.77 -1.45 22.98
N ALA A 85 -0.19 -0.69 23.48
CA ALA A 85 -0.07 -0.02 24.75
C ALA A 85 -1.19 -0.44 25.70
N SER A 86 -0.83 -0.65 26.98
CA SER A 86 -1.80 -0.83 28.05
C SER A 86 -1.31 -0.20 29.36
N ASN A 87 -2.22 0.41 30.09
CA ASN A 87 -1.92 1.07 31.36
C ASN A 87 -3.02 0.79 32.39
N LYS A 88 -2.63 0.65 33.66
CA LYS A 88 -3.57 0.33 34.77
C LYS A 88 -3.71 1.43 35.83
N SER A 89 -2.94 2.52 35.76
CA SER A 89 -2.83 3.47 36.88
C SER A 89 -2.75 4.95 36.47
N PHE A 90 -2.14 5.26 35.32
CA PHE A 90 -2.11 6.56 34.66
C PHE A 90 -2.33 6.29 33.17
N GLY A 91 -3.32 6.95 32.56
CA GLY A 91 -3.57 6.95 31.12
C GLY A 91 -2.59 7.87 30.42
N ALA A 92 -1.88 7.34 29.43
CA ALA A 92 -1.38 8.16 28.34
C ALA A 92 -2.36 7.95 27.19
N SER A 93 -3.05 9.00 26.74
CA SER A 93 -3.66 8.96 25.41
C SER A 93 -2.54 9.18 24.40
N VAL A 94 -2.54 8.43 23.32
CA VAL A 94 -1.60 8.62 22.20
C VAL A 94 -2.48 8.93 21.01
N ASP A 95 -2.29 10.10 20.42
CA ASP A 95 -3.02 10.53 19.24
C ASP A 95 -2.24 10.03 18.02
N PHE A 96 -2.90 9.24 17.16
CA PHE A 96 -2.33 8.73 15.92
C PHE A 96 -2.89 9.50 14.73
N GLY A 97 -2.03 9.81 13.77
CA GLY A 97 -2.40 10.39 12.48
C GLY A 97 -1.84 9.53 11.35
N VAL A 98 -2.19 9.91 10.11
CA VAL A 98 -1.79 9.25 8.86
C VAL A 98 -0.26 9.09 8.63
N SER A 99 0.59 9.60 9.52
CA SER A 99 2.06 9.45 9.44
C SER A 99 2.70 9.01 10.78
N GLY A 100 1.92 8.38 11.66
CA GLY A 100 2.37 7.86 12.95
C GLY A 100 1.80 8.65 14.15
N ILE A 101 2.49 8.56 15.30
CA ILE A 101 2.06 9.23 16.53
C ILE A 101 2.17 10.76 16.35
N ILE A 102 1.03 11.45 16.36
CA ILE A 102 0.93 12.92 16.21
C ILE A 102 0.79 13.65 17.55
N GLY A 103 0.54 12.94 18.66
CA GLY A 103 0.39 13.56 19.96
C GLY A 103 0.19 12.57 21.11
N GLY A 104 0.02 13.11 22.31
CA GLY A 104 -0.40 12.32 23.47
C GLY A 104 -0.65 13.17 24.71
N GLY A 105 -1.62 12.76 25.54
CA GLY A 105 -2.04 13.43 26.78
C GLY A 105 -1.87 12.53 28.01
N ILE A 106 -1.83 13.12 29.21
CA ILE A 106 -1.75 12.37 30.48
C ILE A 106 -3.08 12.51 31.21
N ASN A 107 -3.74 11.39 31.48
CA ASN A 107 -5.01 11.28 32.22
C ASN A 107 -4.84 10.27 33.38
N TYR A 108 -5.70 10.31 34.40
CA TYR A 108 -5.74 9.27 35.43
C TYR A 108 -6.74 8.19 35.02
N GLY A 109 -6.30 6.98 34.67
CA GLY A 109 -7.20 6.00 34.05
C GLY A 109 -6.57 4.69 33.58
N LYS A 110 -7.42 3.77 33.08
CA LYS A 110 -7.04 2.54 32.38
C LYS A 110 -7.26 2.76 30.88
N GLY A 111 -6.24 2.48 30.08
CA GLY A 111 -6.29 2.58 28.63
C GLY A 111 -5.68 1.35 27.98
N SER A 112 -6.13 1.05 26.75
CA SER A 112 -5.44 0.17 25.82
C SER A 112 -5.57 0.71 24.41
N SER A 113 -4.48 0.69 23.67
CA SER A 113 -4.40 1.11 22.28
C SER A 113 -3.67 0.02 21.51
N THR A 114 -4.25 -0.42 20.40
CA THR A 114 -3.63 -1.37 19.48
C THR A 114 -3.68 -0.79 18.07
N VAL A 115 -2.54 -0.78 17.38
CA VAL A 115 -2.46 -0.40 15.96
C VAL A 115 -1.75 -1.52 15.22
N ASP A 116 -2.35 -1.96 14.12
CA ASP A 116 -1.75 -2.86 13.15
C ASP A 116 -1.82 -2.19 11.78
N SER A 117 -0.72 -2.24 11.04
CA SER A 117 -0.64 -1.71 9.68
C SER A 117 0.31 -2.56 8.86
N ASP A 118 -0.19 -3.02 7.73
CA ASP A 118 0.56 -3.78 6.74
C ASP A 118 0.41 -3.16 5.36
N GLY A 119 1.54 -2.88 4.72
CA GLY A 119 1.57 -2.31 3.38
C GLY A 119 2.51 -3.11 2.49
N THR A 120 2.07 -3.39 1.27
CA THR A 120 2.88 -4.03 0.23
C THR A 120 2.94 -3.13 -0.98
N THR A 121 4.16 -2.82 -1.43
CA THR A 121 4.37 -2.11 -2.70
C THR A 121 5.33 -2.88 -3.59
N HIS A 122 5.36 -2.59 -4.88
CA HIS A 122 6.18 -3.34 -5.82
C HIS A 122 7.31 -2.50 -6.43
N THR A 123 8.54 -3.03 -6.39
CA THR A 123 9.65 -2.52 -7.20
C THR A 123 9.60 -3.22 -8.56
N ASN A 124 9.09 -2.52 -9.57
CA ASN A 124 8.90 -3.09 -10.91
C ASN A 124 10.22 -3.45 -11.62
N ALA A 125 10.16 -4.44 -12.50
CA ALA A 125 11.24 -4.73 -13.45
C ALA A 125 11.04 -3.93 -14.74
N ASN A 126 12.08 -3.25 -15.22
CA ASN A 126 12.00 -2.41 -16.43
C ASN A 126 13.02 -2.86 -17.48
N ILE A 127 12.55 -3.12 -18.69
CA ILE A 127 13.39 -3.40 -19.86
C ILE A 127 13.17 -2.28 -20.87
N THR A 128 14.23 -1.59 -21.26
CA THR A 128 14.14 -0.44 -22.17
C THR A 128 15.17 -0.53 -23.28
N ALA A 129 14.70 -0.76 -24.50
CA ALA A 129 15.46 -0.52 -25.72
C ALA A 129 15.13 0.87 -26.24
N ASN A 130 16.14 1.64 -26.66
CA ASN A 130 15.89 2.92 -27.35
C ASN A 130 15.36 2.69 -28.78
N LYS A 131 15.68 1.53 -29.37
CA LYS A 131 15.26 1.07 -30.70
C LYS A 131 14.57 -0.27 -30.59
N ASP A 132 15.24 -1.37 -30.92
CA ASP A 132 14.58 -2.66 -31.05
C ASP A 132 14.66 -3.44 -29.72
N LEU A 133 13.51 -3.86 -29.22
CA LEU A 133 13.38 -4.88 -28.19
C LEU A 133 13.01 -6.21 -28.86
N THR A 134 13.85 -7.22 -28.70
CA THR A 134 13.60 -8.58 -29.20
C THR A 134 13.50 -9.56 -28.04
N ILE A 135 12.40 -10.32 -28.00
CA ILE A 135 12.14 -11.35 -26.99
C ILE A 135 11.98 -12.70 -27.71
N THR A 136 12.71 -13.71 -27.29
CA THR A 136 12.58 -15.08 -27.80
C THR A 136 12.56 -16.04 -26.63
N SER A 137 11.49 -16.83 -26.54
CA SER A 137 11.25 -17.78 -25.45
C SER A 137 10.82 -19.12 -26.05
N GLY A 138 11.41 -20.22 -25.59
CA GLY A 138 10.95 -21.55 -25.99
C GLY A 138 9.63 -21.94 -25.32
N GLU A 139 9.35 -21.36 -24.14
CA GLU A 139 8.12 -21.54 -23.38
C GLU A 139 7.49 -20.17 -23.08
N ASP A 140 7.14 -19.88 -21.83
CA ASP A 140 6.29 -18.75 -21.47
C ASP A 140 7.10 -17.45 -21.24
N VAL A 141 6.49 -16.32 -21.52
CA VAL A 141 6.96 -15.00 -21.10
C VAL A 141 6.00 -14.42 -20.06
N ASN A 142 6.51 -14.10 -18.88
CA ASN A 142 5.75 -13.57 -17.77
C ASN A 142 6.22 -12.14 -17.46
N ILE A 143 5.35 -11.15 -17.67
CA ILE A 143 5.56 -9.74 -17.32
C ILE A 143 4.60 -9.39 -16.18
N LYS A 144 5.06 -9.53 -14.93
CA LYS A 144 4.23 -9.33 -13.72
C LYS A 144 4.78 -8.21 -12.87
N GLY A 145 4.10 -7.08 -12.79
CA GLY A 145 4.67 -5.84 -12.23
C GLY A 145 5.94 -5.40 -12.98
N GLY A 146 5.87 -5.38 -14.32
CA GLY A 146 7.01 -5.07 -15.17
C GLY A 146 6.63 -4.28 -16.42
N LYS A 147 7.53 -3.41 -16.87
CA LYS A 147 7.39 -2.64 -18.11
C LYS A 147 8.51 -3.01 -19.07
N VAL A 148 8.14 -3.43 -20.28
CA VAL A 148 9.12 -3.68 -21.34
C VAL A 148 8.84 -2.76 -22.51
N SER A 149 9.89 -2.15 -23.07
CA SER A 149 9.74 -1.07 -24.04
C SER A 149 10.82 -1.07 -25.12
N GLY A 150 10.44 -0.64 -26.31
CA GLY A 150 11.29 -0.43 -27.49
C GLY A 150 10.57 0.47 -28.50
N ASP A 151 11.30 1.18 -29.36
CA ASP A 151 10.68 1.83 -30.53
C ASP A 151 9.95 0.79 -31.40
N LYS A 152 10.59 -0.36 -31.61
CA LYS A 152 9.94 -1.56 -32.15
C LYS A 152 10.07 -2.71 -31.16
N VAL A 153 8.98 -3.42 -30.93
CA VAL A 153 8.98 -4.66 -30.15
C VAL A 153 8.75 -5.85 -31.06
N THR A 154 9.59 -6.87 -30.95
CA THR A 154 9.41 -8.15 -31.64
C THR A 154 9.51 -9.28 -30.63
N ALA A 155 8.53 -10.18 -30.62
CA ALA A 155 8.50 -11.28 -29.67
C ALA A 155 8.08 -12.60 -30.35
N GLU A 156 8.84 -13.65 -30.11
CA GLU A 156 8.55 -15.02 -30.55
C GLU A 156 8.48 -15.91 -29.29
N ILE A 157 7.27 -16.34 -28.94
CA ILE A 157 6.97 -16.98 -27.66
C ILE A 157 6.36 -18.37 -27.93
N GLY A 158 7.12 -19.43 -27.65
CA GLY A 158 6.68 -20.82 -27.87
C GLY A 158 5.60 -21.32 -26.89
N GLY A 159 5.32 -20.53 -25.84
CA GLY A 159 4.29 -20.81 -24.86
C GLY A 159 3.24 -19.69 -24.76
N ASN A 160 2.96 -19.27 -23.53
CA ASN A 160 2.02 -18.22 -23.20
C ASN A 160 2.74 -16.87 -22.99
N LEU A 161 2.07 -15.78 -23.33
CA LEU A 161 2.43 -14.43 -22.89
C LEU A 161 1.49 -14.01 -21.77
N ASN A 162 2.00 -13.79 -20.56
CA ASN A 162 1.22 -13.33 -19.41
C ASN A 162 1.66 -11.92 -19.01
N VAL A 163 0.77 -10.93 -19.12
CA VAL A 163 1.01 -9.55 -18.71
C VAL A 163 0.06 -9.21 -17.57
N GLU A 164 0.59 -9.06 -16.36
CA GLU A 164 -0.19 -8.90 -15.14
C GLU A 164 0.26 -7.68 -14.33
N SER A 165 -0.63 -6.72 -14.14
CA SER A 165 -0.43 -5.60 -13.24
C SER A 165 -0.61 -6.05 -11.79
N GLN A 166 0.29 -5.62 -10.91
CA GLN A 166 0.22 -5.95 -9.49
C GLN A 166 -0.35 -4.77 -8.71
N GLN A 167 -1.20 -5.07 -7.74
CA GLN A 167 -1.78 -4.07 -6.85
C GLN A 167 -0.85 -3.84 -5.66
N ASP A 168 -0.61 -2.58 -5.34
CA ASP A 168 -0.05 -2.19 -4.06
C ASP A 168 -1.18 -2.17 -3.03
N THR A 169 -0.88 -2.61 -1.80
CA THR A 169 -1.84 -2.69 -0.70
C THR A 169 -1.41 -1.86 0.50
N ASP A 170 -2.38 -1.32 1.22
CA ASP A 170 -2.15 -0.68 2.53
C ASP A 170 -3.38 -0.94 3.42
N ASN A 171 -3.17 -1.69 4.49
CA ASN A 171 -4.19 -2.01 5.47
C ASN A 171 -3.81 -1.36 6.80
N TYR A 172 -4.80 -0.80 7.48
CA TYR A 172 -4.63 -0.15 8.77
C TYR A 172 -5.81 -0.45 9.68
N THR A 173 -5.53 -0.95 10.88
CA THR A 173 -6.53 -1.15 11.92
C THR A 173 -6.04 -0.53 13.21
N ALA A 174 -6.81 0.37 13.81
CA ALA A 174 -6.55 0.94 15.12
C ALA A 174 -7.74 0.75 16.05
N LYS A 175 -7.45 0.36 17.30
CA LYS A 175 -8.46 0.20 18.36
C LYS A 175 -7.98 0.85 19.63
N ASP A 176 -8.70 1.87 20.06
CA ASP A 176 -8.45 2.60 21.28
C ASP A 176 -9.58 2.38 22.28
N LYS A 177 -9.23 2.10 23.53
CA LYS A 177 -10.17 1.94 24.63
C LYS A 177 -9.64 2.67 25.84
N ASN A 178 -10.29 3.75 26.21
CA ASN A 178 -9.89 4.59 27.33
C ASN A 178 -10.98 4.61 28.40
N PHE A 179 -10.55 4.63 29.65
CA PHE A 179 -11.38 4.90 30.81
C PHE A 179 -10.61 5.83 31.75
N GLY A 180 -11.15 7.01 32.02
CA GLY A 180 -10.48 8.05 32.80
C GLY A 180 -11.36 8.61 33.91
N ILE A 181 -10.73 9.07 34.98
CA ILE A 181 -11.33 9.92 36.03
C ILE A 181 -10.41 11.14 36.18
N ASP A 182 -10.88 12.31 35.78
CA ASP A 182 -10.17 13.58 35.95
C ASP A 182 -10.65 14.29 37.23
N ILE A 183 -9.71 14.81 38.03
CA ILE A 183 -10.01 15.58 39.23
C ILE A 183 -9.47 17.00 39.03
N GLY A 184 -10.34 17.89 38.57
CA GLY A 184 -10.03 19.30 38.40
C GLY A 184 -9.92 20.01 39.75
N ILE A 185 -8.70 20.39 40.13
CA ILE A 185 -8.44 21.31 41.25
C ILE A 185 -8.13 22.69 40.66
N ASP A 186 -9.17 23.52 40.50
CA ASP A 186 -8.98 24.89 40.04
C ASP A 186 -8.19 25.69 41.08
N LYS A 187 -7.11 26.37 40.65
CA LYS A 187 -6.32 27.28 41.50
C LYS A 187 -7.06 28.59 41.87
N LYS A 188 -8.36 28.70 41.57
CA LYS A 188 -9.25 29.81 41.97
C LYS A 188 -10.32 29.28 42.92
N PRO A 189 -10.75 30.05 43.95
CA PRO A 189 -11.59 29.55 45.05
C PRO A 189 -13.08 29.31 44.70
N GLN A 190 -13.42 28.99 43.44
CA GLN A 190 -14.80 28.90 42.97
C GLN A 190 -15.12 27.63 42.15
N GLY A 191 -14.49 26.50 42.44
CA GLY A 191 -14.99 25.20 41.95
C GLY A 191 -14.05 24.04 42.20
N SER A 192 -14.60 22.90 42.62
CA SER A 192 -13.93 21.59 42.54
C SER A 192 -14.83 20.62 41.80
N GLY A 193 -14.26 19.80 40.91
CA GLY A 193 -15.05 18.88 40.10
C GLY A 193 -14.31 17.57 39.81
N ILE A 194 -15.09 16.54 39.54
CA ILE A 194 -14.62 15.22 39.12
C ILE A 194 -15.31 14.91 37.80
N ALA A 195 -14.54 14.70 36.74
CA ALA A 195 -15.03 14.14 35.49
C ALA A 195 -14.64 12.66 35.38
N PHE A 196 -15.45 11.87 34.69
CA PHE A 196 -15.19 10.48 34.41
C PHE A 196 -15.72 10.14 33.02
N GLY A 197 -15.03 9.25 32.32
CA GLY A 197 -15.46 8.87 30.98
C GLY A 197 -14.90 7.54 30.54
N LYS A 198 -15.58 6.92 29.58
CA LYS A 198 -15.10 5.77 28.84
C LYS A 198 -15.28 6.07 27.36
N ASP A 199 -14.25 5.86 26.57
CA ASP A 199 -14.27 6.05 25.12
C ASP A 199 -13.70 4.81 24.45
N THR A 200 -14.27 4.44 23.31
CA THR A 200 -13.79 3.37 22.44
C THR A 200 -13.81 3.89 21.02
N THR A 201 -12.70 3.74 20.31
CA THR A 201 -12.60 4.10 18.90
C THR A 201 -12.05 2.90 18.13
N ASP A 202 -12.73 2.52 17.06
CA ASP A 202 -12.30 1.50 16.12
C ASP A 202 -12.14 2.17 14.74
N THR A 203 -11.01 1.95 14.10
CA THR A 203 -10.68 2.50 12.77
C THR A 203 -10.12 1.41 11.90
N ASP A 204 -10.64 1.32 10.68
CA ASP A 204 -10.23 0.37 9.66
C ASP A 204 -10.05 1.11 8.34
N SER A 205 -8.94 0.85 7.64
CA SER A 205 -8.65 1.34 6.30
C SER A 205 -8.10 0.19 5.47
N LYS A 206 -8.58 0.04 4.24
CA LYS A 206 -7.98 -0.88 3.27
C LYS A 206 -7.79 -0.19 1.93
N TYR A 207 -6.68 -0.49 1.29
CA TYR A 207 -6.34 0.01 -0.02
C TYR A 207 -5.74 -1.14 -0.82
N SER A 208 -6.19 -1.27 -2.07
CA SER A 208 -5.64 -2.19 -3.06
C SER A 208 -5.76 -1.55 -4.44
N SER A 209 -4.65 -1.17 -5.06
CA SER A 209 -4.70 -0.50 -6.36
C SER A 209 -3.46 -0.75 -7.20
N VAL A 210 -3.64 -0.90 -8.51
CA VAL A 210 -2.53 -0.87 -9.46
C VAL A 210 -2.04 0.57 -9.58
N THR A 211 -0.83 0.82 -9.09
CA THR A 211 -0.13 2.10 -9.21
C THR A 211 0.72 2.18 -10.48
N ASP A 212 1.28 1.05 -10.90
CA ASP A 212 2.09 0.92 -12.10
C ASP A 212 1.60 -0.23 -12.99
N GLN A 213 1.07 0.14 -14.15
CA GLN A 213 0.54 -0.83 -15.11
C GLN A 213 1.65 -1.63 -15.79
N SER A 214 1.55 -2.96 -15.73
CA SER A 214 2.43 -3.86 -16.48
C SER A 214 2.11 -3.81 -17.97
N GLY A 215 3.14 -3.86 -18.80
CA GLY A 215 2.90 -3.85 -20.23
C GLY A 215 4.11 -3.98 -21.11
N ILE A 216 3.79 -4.20 -22.39
CA ILE A 216 4.70 -4.08 -23.52
C ILE A 216 4.38 -2.74 -24.18
N TYR A 217 5.39 -1.88 -24.36
CA TYR A 217 5.21 -0.54 -24.89
C TYR A 217 6.09 -0.36 -26.13
N ALA A 218 5.46 -0.29 -27.30
CA ALA A 218 6.14 -0.02 -28.56
C ALA A 218 6.07 1.48 -28.93
N GLY A 219 7.14 2.02 -29.49
CA GLY A 219 7.13 3.37 -30.07
C GLY A 219 6.49 3.42 -31.46
N GLU A 220 7.01 4.29 -32.33
CA GLU A 220 6.50 4.49 -33.70
C GLU A 220 6.85 3.31 -34.64
N GLY A 221 7.77 2.44 -34.21
CA GLY A 221 8.15 1.21 -34.88
C GLY A 221 7.10 0.09 -34.77
N GLY A 222 6.19 0.18 -33.81
CA GLY A 222 5.10 -0.78 -33.60
C GLY A 222 5.54 -2.10 -32.96
N PHE A 223 4.64 -3.07 -32.91
CA PHE A 223 4.94 -4.40 -32.39
C PHE A 223 4.62 -5.51 -33.39
N ASP A 224 5.43 -6.56 -33.36
CA ASP A 224 5.20 -7.83 -34.05
C ASP A 224 5.41 -8.96 -33.05
N ILE A 225 4.32 -9.47 -32.49
CA ILE A 225 4.32 -10.43 -31.38
C ILE A 225 3.63 -11.71 -31.84
N THR A 226 4.36 -12.82 -31.78
CA THR A 226 3.87 -14.17 -32.06
C THR A 226 3.89 -14.99 -30.76
N VAL A 227 2.73 -15.53 -30.39
CA VAL A 227 2.52 -16.37 -29.19
C VAL A 227 1.87 -17.67 -29.62
N ASP A 228 2.54 -18.80 -29.39
CA ASP A 228 2.04 -20.11 -29.85
C ASP A 228 0.73 -20.52 -29.13
N LYS A 229 0.58 -20.15 -27.86
CA LYS A 229 -0.58 -20.50 -27.02
C LYS A 229 -1.41 -19.26 -26.68
N ASN A 230 -1.51 -18.90 -25.40
CA ASN A 230 -2.40 -17.82 -24.96
C ASN A 230 -1.64 -16.53 -24.71
N THR A 231 -2.21 -15.41 -25.16
CA THR A 231 -1.90 -14.08 -24.63
C THR A 231 -2.91 -13.74 -23.53
N GLY A 232 -2.46 -13.65 -22.29
CA GLY A 232 -3.28 -13.32 -21.12
C GLY A 232 -2.92 -11.95 -20.58
N LEU A 233 -3.93 -11.07 -20.48
CA LEU A 233 -3.80 -9.71 -19.96
C LEU A 233 -4.62 -9.56 -18.68
N LYS A 234 -3.99 -9.22 -17.56
CA LYS A 234 -4.68 -8.94 -16.29
C LYS A 234 -4.29 -7.56 -15.77
N GLY A 235 -5.17 -6.59 -15.98
CA GLY A 235 -4.85 -5.16 -15.93
C GLY A 235 -3.64 -4.77 -16.78
N GLY A 236 -3.25 -5.60 -17.74
CA GLY A 236 -2.00 -5.51 -18.50
C GLY A 236 -2.23 -5.05 -19.93
N ILE A 237 -1.25 -4.36 -20.51
CA ILE A 237 -1.39 -3.78 -21.85
C ILE A 237 -0.27 -4.15 -22.81
N VAL A 238 -0.62 -4.24 -24.09
CA VAL A 238 0.32 -4.15 -25.22
C VAL A 238 0.01 -2.85 -25.93
N ASP A 239 0.80 -1.82 -25.68
CA ASP A 239 0.55 -0.46 -26.15
C ASP A 239 1.51 -0.07 -27.28
N SER A 240 1.10 0.88 -28.12
CA SER A 240 1.92 1.38 -29.21
C SER A 240 1.57 2.79 -29.65
N ASP A 241 2.62 3.61 -29.87
CA ASP A 241 2.50 4.92 -30.54
C ASP A 241 2.44 4.82 -32.08
N ALA A 242 2.58 3.62 -32.65
CA ALA A 242 2.59 3.40 -34.09
C ALA A 242 1.19 3.42 -34.73
N THR A 243 1.15 3.63 -36.03
CA THR A 243 -0.07 3.43 -36.81
C THR A 243 -0.48 1.94 -36.81
N PRO A 244 -1.79 1.60 -36.87
CA PRO A 244 -2.26 0.23 -36.72
C PRO A 244 -1.67 -0.81 -37.71
N ASP A 245 -1.19 -0.37 -38.87
CA ASP A 245 -0.54 -1.26 -39.86
C ASP A 245 0.82 -1.82 -39.42
N LYS A 246 1.43 -1.23 -38.39
CA LYS A 246 2.69 -1.69 -37.79
C LYS A 246 2.51 -2.55 -36.54
N ASN A 247 1.26 -2.77 -36.14
CA ASN A 247 0.91 -3.48 -34.92
C ASN A 247 0.30 -4.82 -35.30
N LYS A 248 1.00 -5.90 -34.96
CA LYS A 248 0.56 -7.27 -35.21
C LYS A 248 0.74 -8.13 -33.97
N LEU A 249 -0.35 -8.73 -33.51
CA LEU A 249 -0.36 -9.80 -32.52
C LEU A 249 -0.92 -11.07 -33.17
N THR A 250 -0.10 -12.10 -33.29
CA THR A 250 -0.55 -13.45 -33.65
C THR A 250 -0.51 -14.30 -32.38
N THR A 251 -1.65 -14.86 -31.97
CA THR A 251 -1.75 -15.66 -30.74
C THR A 251 -2.68 -16.85 -30.94
N GLY A 252 -2.48 -17.95 -30.22
CA GLY A 252 -3.41 -19.07 -30.17
C GLY A 252 -4.78 -18.62 -29.67
N THR A 253 -4.83 -18.15 -28.43
CA THR A 253 -6.01 -17.53 -27.80
C THR A 253 -5.64 -16.18 -27.18
N LEU A 254 -6.64 -15.34 -26.90
CA LEU A 254 -6.48 -14.06 -26.22
C LEU A 254 -7.48 -13.96 -25.06
N THR A 255 -6.97 -13.86 -23.84
CA THR A 255 -7.76 -13.66 -22.63
C THR A 255 -7.44 -12.32 -21.99
N TRP A 256 -8.45 -11.65 -21.45
CA TRP A 256 -8.27 -10.40 -20.73
C TRP A 256 -9.16 -10.32 -19.50
N GLU A 257 -8.63 -9.71 -18.46
CA GLU A 257 -9.29 -9.44 -17.19
C GLU A 257 -8.87 -8.03 -16.74
N ASP A 258 -9.82 -7.21 -16.34
CA ASP A 258 -9.51 -5.92 -15.73
C ASP A 258 -9.19 -6.11 -14.24
N VAL A 259 -8.42 -5.19 -13.65
CA VAL A 259 -8.14 -5.22 -12.20
C VAL A 259 -8.97 -4.13 -11.53
N GLU A 260 -9.86 -4.54 -10.61
CA GLU A 260 -10.62 -3.61 -9.78
C GLU A 260 -9.76 -3.13 -8.61
N ASN A 261 -9.71 -1.82 -8.44
CA ASN A 261 -8.99 -1.13 -7.39
C ASN A 261 -9.99 -0.55 -6.39
N GLU A 262 -9.64 -0.64 -5.11
CA GLU A 262 -10.51 -0.26 -4.00
C GLU A 262 -9.73 0.53 -2.95
N ALA A 263 -10.37 1.56 -2.40
CA ALA A 263 -9.93 2.29 -1.23
C ALA A 263 -11.13 2.49 -0.30
N GLU A 264 -11.07 1.93 0.90
CA GLU A 264 -12.14 2.05 1.89
C GLU A 264 -11.57 2.51 3.24
N TYR A 265 -12.34 3.34 3.93
CA TYR A 265 -12.02 3.80 5.28
C TYR A 265 -13.28 3.86 6.13
N SER A 266 -13.17 3.46 7.40
CA SER A 266 -14.20 3.64 8.40
C SER A 266 -13.60 3.94 9.78
N SER A 267 -14.21 4.87 10.49
CA SER A 267 -13.90 5.14 11.90
C SER A 267 -15.18 5.35 12.68
N LYS A 268 -15.24 4.67 13.82
CA LYS A 268 -16.36 4.76 14.75
C LYS A 268 -15.83 5.03 16.14
N SER A 269 -16.51 5.92 16.87
CA SER A 269 -16.21 6.19 18.27
C SER A 269 -17.49 6.10 19.10
N ASP A 270 -17.43 5.42 20.23
CA ASP A 270 -18.51 5.28 21.19
C ASP A 270 -17.97 5.52 22.59
N GLY A 271 -18.68 6.31 23.37
CA GLY A 271 -18.26 6.66 24.71
C GLY A 271 -19.39 7.07 25.64
N PHE A 272 -19.00 7.40 26.86
CA PHE A 272 -19.87 7.98 27.87
C PHE A 272 -19.01 8.91 28.71
N SER A 273 -19.48 10.14 28.93
CA SER A 273 -18.83 11.09 29.81
C SER A 273 -19.78 11.56 30.91
N GLY A 274 -19.20 11.89 32.06
CA GLY A 274 -19.92 12.44 33.20
C GLY A 274 -19.02 13.37 33.99
N SER A 275 -19.62 14.39 34.58
CA SER A 275 -18.95 15.34 35.46
C SER A 275 -19.82 15.67 36.67
N ILE A 276 -19.16 15.79 37.82
CA ILE A 276 -19.72 16.25 39.07
C ILE A 276 -18.95 17.51 39.43
N SER A 277 -19.63 18.65 39.53
CA SER A 277 -19.04 19.94 39.90
C SER A 277 -19.68 20.48 41.17
N GLN A 278 -18.87 21.05 42.05
CA GLN A 278 -19.33 21.72 43.26
C GLN A 278 -19.04 23.21 43.17
N ASN A 279 -20.10 24.01 43.23
CA ASN A 279 -20.02 25.47 43.19
C ASN A 279 -20.48 26.05 44.53
N LYS A 280 -19.79 27.08 45.02
CA LYS A 280 -20.15 27.79 46.25
C LYS A 280 -20.84 29.09 45.87
N ASP A 281 -22.07 29.30 46.33
CA ASP A 281 -22.78 30.56 46.07
C ASP A 281 -22.24 31.72 46.92
N LYS A 282 -22.74 32.94 46.66
CA LYS A 282 -22.35 34.18 47.35
C LYS A 282 -22.63 34.14 48.87
N ASN A 283 -23.43 33.19 49.34
CA ASN A 283 -23.80 32.99 50.75
C ASN A 283 -23.03 31.83 51.40
N GLY A 284 -22.11 31.21 50.66
CA GLY A 284 -21.28 30.13 51.14
C GLY A 284 -21.92 28.74 51.10
N LYS A 285 -23.13 28.61 50.53
CA LYS A 285 -23.80 27.32 50.37
C LYS A 285 -23.22 26.58 49.15
N VAL A 286 -22.95 25.30 49.34
CA VAL A 286 -22.39 24.42 48.31
C VAL A 286 -23.54 23.83 47.49
N HIS A 287 -23.43 23.93 46.17
CA HIS A 287 -24.33 23.35 45.19
C HIS A 287 -23.58 22.31 44.37
N THR A 288 -24.11 21.09 44.29
CA THR A 288 -23.54 20.01 43.49
C THR A 288 -24.33 19.90 42.20
N ASN A 289 -23.64 19.96 41.07
CA ASN A 289 -24.23 19.78 39.75
C ASN A 289 -23.62 18.54 39.09
N THR A 290 -24.48 17.64 38.59
CA THR A 290 -24.08 16.43 37.88
C THR A 290 -24.58 16.50 36.45
N VAL A 291 -23.69 16.31 35.48
CA VAL A 291 -24.00 16.27 34.05
C VAL A 291 -23.35 15.02 33.48
N GLY A 292 -24.03 14.26 32.63
CA GLY A 292 -23.42 13.11 31.96
C GLY A 292 -24.39 12.43 31.00
N GLY A 293 -23.83 11.72 30.03
CA GLY A 293 -24.60 11.09 28.96
C GLY A 293 -23.73 10.26 28.03
N PRO A 294 -24.35 9.38 27.21
CA PRO A 294 -23.62 8.68 26.16
C PRO A 294 -23.09 9.67 25.14
N GLU A 295 -21.86 9.45 24.69
CA GLU A 295 -21.23 10.14 23.57
C GLU A 295 -21.15 9.14 22.43
N THR A 296 -22.14 9.13 21.55
CA THR A 296 -22.06 8.35 20.31
C THR A 296 -21.42 9.21 19.25
N GLY A 297 -20.21 8.85 18.82
CA GLY A 297 -19.61 9.41 17.63
C GLY A 297 -20.43 8.98 16.40
N VAL A 298 -20.50 9.86 15.41
CA VAL A 298 -21.02 9.47 14.10
C VAL A 298 -19.94 8.62 13.43
N GLU A 299 -20.32 7.43 12.97
CA GLU A 299 -19.46 6.63 12.12
C GLU A 299 -19.18 7.40 10.84
N VAL A 300 -17.91 7.64 10.56
CA VAL A 300 -17.46 8.25 9.31
C VAL A 300 -16.84 7.15 8.47
N SER A 301 -17.33 7.01 7.24
CA SER A 301 -16.79 6.08 6.28
C SER A 301 -16.83 6.69 4.88
N ASP A 302 -15.92 6.23 4.03
CA ASP A 302 -15.87 6.58 2.62
C ASP A 302 -15.31 5.41 1.81
N GLU A 303 -15.69 5.34 0.54
CA GLU A 303 -15.22 4.34 -0.41
C GLU A 303 -14.93 4.99 -1.77
N ASP A 304 -13.84 4.58 -2.40
CA ASP A 304 -13.53 4.94 -3.78
C ASP A 304 -13.04 3.71 -4.55
N SER A 305 -13.33 3.68 -5.85
CA SER A 305 -12.97 2.56 -6.71
C SER A 305 -12.56 3.02 -8.10
N SER A 306 -11.67 2.26 -8.72
CA SER A 306 -11.28 2.47 -10.10
C SER A 306 -10.95 1.14 -10.75
N THR A 307 -10.83 1.12 -12.08
CA THR A 307 -10.51 -0.11 -12.80
C THR A 307 -9.29 0.09 -13.68
N THR A 308 -8.29 -0.76 -13.52
CA THR A 308 -7.14 -0.86 -14.42
C THR A 308 -7.48 -1.79 -15.56
N LYS A 309 -7.60 -1.22 -16.77
CA LYS A 309 -8.05 -1.94 -17.96
C LYS A 309 -6.96 -2.79 -18.58
N SER A 310 -7.36 -3.93 -19.15
CA SER A 310 -6.51 -4.70 -20.06
C SER A 310 -6.78 -4.33 -21.52
N GLY A 311 -5.75 -4.39 -22.36
CA GLY A 311 -5.93 -4.05 -23.77
C GLY A 311 -4.71 -4.27 -24.66
N VAL A 312 -4.97 -4.33 -25.96
CA VAL A 312 -3.96 -4.33 -27.02
C VAL A 312 -4.24 -3.13 -27.91
N ALA A 313 -3.21 -2.35 -28.23
CA ALA A 313 -3.30 -1.21 -29.12
C ALA A 313 -3.82 -1.63 -30.50
N GLU A 314 -4.45 -0.69 -31.21
CA GLU A 314 -5.08 -0.96 -32.50
C GLU A 314 -4.08 -1.56 -33.50
N GLY A 315 -4.51 -2.60 -34.20
CA GLY A 315 -3.67 -3.33 -35.14
C GLY A 315 -4.33 -4.61 -35.65
N THR A 316 -3.52 -5.48 -36.24
CA THR A 316 -3.94 -6.81 -36.67
C THR A 316 -3.80 -7.82 -35.53
N ILE A 317 -4.91 -8.32 -35.02
CA ILE A 317 -4.93 -9.43 -34.06
C ILE A 317 -5.37 -10.70 -34.80
N GLU A 318 -4.47 -11.67 -34.92
CA GLU A 318 -4.71 -12.96 -35.55
C GLU A 318 -4.80 -14.07 -34.50
N ILE A 319 -6.01 -14.61 -34.32
CA ILE A 319 -6.27 -15.76 -33.45
C ILE A 319 -6.13 -17.05 -34.27
N THR A 320 -5.17 -17.89 -33.91
CA THR A 320 -4.84 -19.13 -34.64
C THR A 320 -5.60 -20.35 -34.14
N ASP A 321 -5.97 -20.40 -32.86
CA ASP A 321 -6.87 -21.40 -32.30
C ASP A 321 -8.30 -20.85 -32.25
N LYS A 322 -9.09 -21.16 -33.29
CA LYS A 322 -10.47 -20.68 -33.42
C LYS A 322 -11.51 -21.62 -32.79
N GLU A 323 -11.06 -22.72 -32.18
CA GLU A 323 -11.96 -23.78 -31.68
C GLU A 323 -12.16 -23.76 -30.16
N ASN A 324 -11.58 -22.81 -29.42
CA ASN A 324 -11.82 -22.60 -27.98
C ASN A 324 -12.08 -21.14 -27.61
#